data_AF-A0A1M7KUX6-F1
#
_entry.id   AF-A0A1M7KUX6-F1
#
_cell.length_a   1.000
_cell.length_b   1.000
_cell.length_c   1.000
_cell.angle_alpha   90.00
_cell.angle_beta   90.00
_cell.angle_gamma   90.00
#
_symmetry.space_group_name_H-M   'P 1'
#
loop_
_entity.id
_entity.type
_entity.pdbx_description
1 polymer ?
#
loop_
_entity_poly.entity_id
_entity_poly.type
_entity_poly.pdbx_seq_one_letter_code
_entity_poly.pdbx_strand_id
1 'polypeptide(L)'
;MATSASHHISRKAVTTLLHSPRTAAAIGRPMNVVVCIDMRLLGIAAEEASATFRKMRRQKFGRWSGYKPRGTGTPKNGTPVDTWVIEAPNGRHHVHWMLHIQPENRAEFEEKLVRWVRSMAGMKLSAPLPDGALHVTDAHNPEGKKLYMAKGIDPFYARLFRITHVPGGIVFGRRAGTARALGPSVWKPLKRGYLARKRAGLV
;
A
#
# COMPACT_ATOMS: atom_id res chain seq x y z
N MET A 1 -17.69 -16.60 -7.56
CA MET A 1 -18.28 -15.30 -7.20
C MET A 1 -17.78 -14.26 -8.20
N ALA A 2 -18.66 -13.53 -8.86
CA ALA A 2 -18.26 -12.50 -9.83
C ALA A 2 -17.39 -11.43 -9.15
N THR A 3 -16.22 -11.18 -9.68
CA THR A 3 -15.28 -10.19 -9.16
C THR A 3 -15.76 -8.81 -9.56
N SER A 4 -16.30 -8.00 -8.63
CA SER A 4 -16.76 -6.64 -8.92
C SER A 4 -15.63 -5.81 -9.55
N ALA A 5 -15.89 -5.25 -10.73
CA ALA A 5 -14.97 -4.36 -11.44
C ALA A 5 -15.19 -2.90 -10.99
N SER A 6 -14.12 -2.10 -10.98
CA SER A 6 -14.16 -0.69 -10.64
C SER A 6 -13.29 0.13 -11.58
N HIS A 7 -13.74 1.32 -11.95
CA HIS A 7 -12.98 2.27 -12.79
C HIS A 7 -12.21 3.32 -11.98
N HIS A 8 -12.60 3.50 -10.70
CA HIS A 8 -12.10 4.58 -9.86
C HIS A 8 -11.92 4.17 -8.40
N ILE A 9 -11.16 4.96 -7.64
CA ILE A 9 -11.02 4.84 -6.18
C ILE A 9 -12.17 5.59 -5.52
N SER A 10 -12.97 4.89 -4.71
CA SER A 10 -14.10 5.49 -4.01
C SER A 10 -13.68 6.51 -2.95
N ARG A 11 -14.60 7.42 -2.59
CA ARG A 11 -14.41 8.41 -1.52
C ARG A 11 -13.86 7.82 -0.21
N LYS A 12 -14.40 6.68 0.23
CA LYS A 12 -13.97 6.05 1.49
C LYS A 12 -12.53 5.56 1.43
N ALA A 13 -12.16 4.92 0.32
CA ALA A 13 -10.82 4.39 0.12
C ALA A 13 -9.80 5.53 0.00
N VAL A 14 -10.08 6.56 -0.80
CA VAL A 14 -9.17 7.69 -0.99
C VAL A 14 -8.98 8.51 0.29
N THR A 15 -10.04 8.70 1.09
CA THR A 15 -9.92 9.40 2.38
C THR A 15 -8.90 8.72 3.28
N THR A 16 -8.93 7.40 3.36
CA THR A 16 -8.01 6.65 4.23
C THR A 16 -6.59 6.64 3.66
N LEU A 17 -6.44 6.52 2.33
CA LEU A 17 -5.16 6.66 1.64
C LEU A 17 -4.50 8.02 1.92
N LEU A 18 -5.26 9.13 1.82
CA LEU A 18 -4.74 10.48 2.01
C LEU A 18 -4.32 10.79 3.46
N HIS A 19 -4.91 10.11 4.43
CA HIS A 19 -4.51 10.19 5.83
C HIS A 19 -3.32 9.27 6.18
N SER A 20 -2.98 8.32 5.31
CA SER A 20 -2.08 7.23 5.67
C SER A 20 -0.68 7.68 6.11
N PRO A 21 0.04 8.60 5.44
CA PRO A 21 1.42 8.89 5.85
C PRO A 21 1.47 9.73 7.14
N ARG A 22 0.54 10.68 7.31
CA ARG A 22 0.40 11.44 8.56
C ARG A 22 0.03 10.54 9.73
N THR A 23 -0.85 9.57 9.51
CA THR A 23 -1.23 8.60 10.54
C THR A 23 -0.04 7.73 10.91
N ALA A 24 0.71 7.26 9.91
CA ALA A 24 1.91 6.45 10.09
C ALA A 24 2.99 7.21 10.90
N ALA A 25 3.25 8.48 10.54
CA ALA A 25 4.18 9.33 11.30
C ALA A 25 3.69 9.57 12.74
N ALA A 26 2.40 9.83 12.94
CA ALA A 26 1.83 10.08 14.26
C ALA A 26 1.88 8.86 15.20
N ILE A 27 1.97 7.64 14.67
CA ILE A 27 2.16 6.41 15.45
C ILE A 27 3.64 5.98 15.54
N GLY A 28 4.58 6.88 15.22
CA GLY A 28 6.02 6.64 15.30
C GLY A 28 6.57 5.72 14.22
N ARG A 29 5.83 5.50 13.13
CA ARG A 29 6.17 4.53 12.07
C ARG A 29 5.99 5.16 10.70
N PRO A 30 6.76 6.21 10.36
CA PRO A 30 6.62 6.93 9.10
C PRO A 30 6.86 6.00 7.90
N MET A 31 6.08 6.21 6.83
CA MET A 31 6.28 5.48 5.57
C MET A 31 7.67 5.79 5.03
N ASN A 32 8.44 4.76 4.71
CA ASN A 32 9.83 4.90 4.25
C ASN A 32 10.17 4.01 3.05
N VAL A 33 9.27 3.13 2.61
CA VAL A 33 9.45 2.28 1.43
C VAL A 33 8.26 2.44 0.47
N VAL A 34 8.57 2.45 -0.82
CA VAL A 34 7.61 2.33 -1.92
C VAL A 34 7.98 1.11 -2.75
N VAL A 35 6.99 0.27 -3.03
CA VAL A 35 7.08 -0.89 -3.90
C VAL A 35 6.14 -0.68 -5.08
N CYS A 36 6.65 -0.91 -6.28
CA CYS A 36 5.86 -1.07 -7.49
C CYS A 36 5.96 -2.51 -7.97
N ILE A 37 4.83 -3.14 -8.27
CA ILE A 37 4.78 -4.50 -8.82
C ILE A 37 4.00 -4.44 -10.14
N ASP A 38 4.65 -4.74 -11.26
CA ASP A 38 3.98 -4.91 -12.54
C ASP A 38 3.45 -6.34 -12.62
N MET A 39 2.13 -6.48 -12.50
CA MET A 39 1.48 -7.79 -12.43
C MET A 39 1.37 -8.45 -13.81
N ARG A 40 1.36 -7.65 -14.88
CA ARG A 40 1.33 -8.14 -16.27
C ARG A 40 2.66 -8.80 -16.62
N LEU A 41 3.79 -8.20 -16.25
CA LEU A 41 5.11 -8.81 -16.44
C LEU A 41 5.26 -10.13 -15.69
N LEU A 42 4.55 -10.29 -14.57
CA LEU A 42 4.50 -11.53 -13.80
C LEU A 42 3.54 -12.59 -14.37
N GLY A 43 2.87 -12.32 -15.49
CA GLY A 43 1.89 -13.24 -16.09
C GLY A 43 0.61 -13.42 -15.26
N ILE A 44 0.35 -12.54 -14.29
CA ILE A 44 -0.87 -12.59 -13.47
C ILE A 44 -1.98 -11.90 -14.25
N ALA A 45 -3.17 -12.50 -14.37
CA ALA A 45 -4.31 -11.87 -15.05
C ALA A 45 -4.86 -10.66 -14.27
N ALA A 46 -5.47 -9.70 -14.96
CA ALA A 46 -6.01 -8.47 -14.34
C ALA A 46 -7.10 -8.79 -13.30
N GLU A 47 -7.89 -9.83 -13.56
CA GLU A 47 -8.96 -10.37 -12.73
C GLU A 47 -8.43 -10.92 -11.40
N GLU A 48 -7.20 -11.43 -11.41
CA GLU A 48 -6.55 -12.08 -10.27
C GLU A 48 -5.68 -11.13 -9.47
N ALA A 49 -5.18 -10.05 -10.09
CA ALA A 49 -4.20 -9.13 -9.54
C ALA A 49 -4.51 -8.68 -8.11
N SER A 50 -5.74 -8.23 -7.86
CA SER A 50 -6.20 -7.82 -6.52
C SER A 50 -6.17 -8.98 -5.52
N ALA A 51 -6.71 -10.14 -5.88
CA ALA A 51 -6.80 -11.28 -4.98
C ALA A 51 -5.40 -11.80 -4.63
N THR A 52 -4.56 -11.95 -5.65
CA THR A 52 -3.19 -12.46 -5.58
C THR A 52 -2.27 -11.54 -4.76
N PHE A 53 -2.30 -10.22 -5.01
CA PHE A 53 -1.58 -9.25 -4.19
C PHE A 53 -2.05 -9.27 -2.73
N ARG A 54 -3.36 -9.25 -2.48
CA ARG A 54 -3.91 -9.24 -1.12
C ARG A 54 -3.57 -10.53 -0.36
N LYS A 55 -3.53 -11.67 -1.04
CA LYS A 55 -3.10 -12.95 -0.48
C LYS A 55 -1.63 -12.88 -0.06
N MET A 56 -0.74 -12.43 -0.96
CA MET A 56 0.68 -12.21 -0.66
C MET A 56 0.87 -11.26 0.51
N ARG A 57 0.26 -10.07 0.45
CA ARG A 57 0.30 -9.04 1.50
C ARG A 57 -0.13 -9.58 2.87
N ARG A 58 -1.21 -10.37 2.94
CA ARG A 58 -1.72 -10.92 4.20
C ARG A 58 -0.90 -12.10 4.71
N GLN A 59 -0.61 -13.08 3.84
CA GLN A 59 -0.04 -14.36 4.25
C GLN A 59 1.47 -14.34 4.33
N LYS A 60 2.15 -13.44 3.61
CA LYS A 60 3.60 -13.34 3.59
C LYS A 60 4.06 -12.12 4.37
N PHE A 61 3.81 -10.91 3.84
CA PHE A 61 4.22 -9.67 4.52
C PHE A 61 3.60 -9.53 5.91
N GLY A 62 2.29 -9.71 6.05
CA GLY A 62 1.61 -9.57 7.33
C GLY A 62 2.15 -10.51 8.41
N ARG A 63 2.46 -11.76 8.04
CA ARG A 63 3.06 -12.74 8.96
C ARG A 63 4.48 -12.40 9.31
N TRP A 64 5.31 -12.06 8.32
CA TRP A 64 6.70 -11.67 8.55
C TRP A 64 6.80 -10.41 9.41
N SER A 65 5.99 -9.39 9.10
CA SER A 65 6.00 -8.11 9.81
C SER A 65 5.66 -8.29 11.28
N GLY A 66 4.63 -9.09 11.59
CA GLY A 66 4.20 -9.37 12.95
C GLY A 66 4.92 -10.52 13.66
N TYR A 67 5.84 -11.22 12.99
CA TYR A 67 6.55 -12.35 13.57
C TYR A 67 7.47 -11.88 14.70
N LYS A 68 7.39 -12.55 15.85
CA LYS A 68 8.26 -12.33 17.02
C LYS A 68 9.29 -13.46 17.10
N PRO A 69 10.56 -13.22 16.78
CA PRO A 69 11.62 -14.21 16.99
C PRO A 69 11.70 -14.62 18.46
N ARG A 70 11.92 -15.92 18.72
CA ARG A 70 12.10 -16.44 20.08
C ARG A 70 13.23 -15.70 20.78
N GLY A 71 12.99 -15.23 22.01
CA GLY A 71 13.99 -14.55 22.83
C GLY A 71 14.11 -13.02 22.62
N THR A 72 13.46 -12.43 21.61
CA THR A 72 13.60 -10.98 21.33
C THR A 72 12.49 -10.10 21.94
N GLY A 73 11.34 -10.68 22.27
CA GLY A 73 10.17 -9.95 22.82
C GLY A 73 9.47 -9.00 21.83
N THR A 74 10.16 -8.55 20.78
CA THR A 74 9.69 -7.58 19.79
C THR A 74 9.38 -8.24 18.44
N PRO A 75 8.34 -7.79 17.71
CA PRO A 75 8.12 -8.25 16.34
C PRO A 75 9.20 -7.70 15.39
N LYS A 76 9.49 -8.43 14.31
CA LYS A 76 10.46 -7.98 13.28
C LYS A 76 10.17 -6.58 12.80
N ASN A 77 8.98 -6.32 12.27
CA ASN A 77 8.62 -4.98 11.78
C ASN A 77 7.47 -4.34 12.57
N GLY A 78 6.71 -5.13 13.34
CA GLY A 78 5.51 -4.72 14.05
C GLY A 78 4.23 -4.98 13.25
N THR A 79 3.09 -4.50 13.77
CA THR A 79 1.81 -4.53 13.03
C THR A 79 1.98 -3.88 11.65
N PRO A 80 1.48 -4.45 10.54
CA PRO A 80 1.61 -3.82 9.23
C PRO A 80 1.14 -2.35 9.21
N VAL A 81 1.98 -1.48 8.67
CA VAL A 81 1.70 -0.06 8.41
C VAL A 81 1.97 0.16 6.94
N ASP A 82 0.89 0.13 6.15
CA ASP A 82 1.00 0.19 4.70
C ASP A 82 -0.30 0.65 4.03
N THR A 83 -0.18 1.20 2.82
CA THR A 83 -1.27 1.54 1.92
C THR A 83 -0.93 1.15 0.50
N TRP A 84 -1.93 0.75 -0.28
CA TRP A 84 -1.72 0.30 -1.64
C TRP A 84 -2.87 0.70 -2.57
N VAL A 85 -2.55 0.81 -3.84
CA VAL A 85 -3.47 1.08 -4.95
C VAL A 85 -3.07 0.18 -6.13
N ILE A 86 -4.06 -0.36 -6.81
CA ILE A 86 -3.93 -1.06 -8.08
C ILE A 86 -4.43 -0.12 -9.16
N GLU A 87 -3.65 0.06 -10.21
CA GLU A 87 -4.03 0.81 -11.40
C GLU A 87 -3.87 -0.11 -12.61
N ALA A 88 -4.67 0.10 -13.65
CA ALA A 88 -4.59 -0.64 -14.90
C ALA A 88 -4.68 0.28 -16.13
N PRO A 89 -3.92 1.39 -16.20
CA PRO A 89 -3.96 2.29 -17.35
C PRO A 89 -3.61 1.51 -18.62
N ASN A 90 -4.43 1.65 -19.66
CA ASN A 90 -4.25 0.95 -20.93
C ASN A 90 -4.10 -0.58 -20.76
N GLY A 91 -4.79 -1.17 -19.78
CA GLY A 91 -4.73 -2.61 -19.47
C GLY A 91 -3.46 -3.07 -18.75
N ARG A 92 -2.56 -2.15 -18.36
CA ARG A 92 -1.32 -2.48 -17.64
C ARG A 92 -1.53 -2.47 -16.13
N HIS A 93 -2.01 -3.57 -15.58
CA HIS A 93 -2.29 -3.68 -14.15
C HIS A 93 -1.01 -3.77 -13.32
N HIS A 94 -0.86 -2.84 -12.39
CA HIS A 94 0.28 -2.76 -11.48
C HIS A 94 -0.16 -2.28 -10.10
N VAL A 95 0.66 -2.57 -9.09
CA VAL A 95 0.40 -2.21 -7.70
C VAL A 95 1.42 -1.20 -7.24
N HIS A 96 0.93 -0.06 -6.75
CA HIS A 96 1.71 0.86 -5.94
C HIS A 96 1.44 0.55 -4.47
N TRP A 97 2.51 0.29 -3.71
CA TRP A 97 2.42 -0.09 -2.31
C TRP A 97 3.43 0.72 -1.48
N MET A 98 2.93 1.55 -0.58
CA MET A 98 3.75 2.39 0.30
C MET A 98 3.62 1.88 1.72
N LEU A 99 4.74 1.69 2.41
CA LEU A 99 4.79 1.02 3.69
C LEU A 99 5.93 1.53 4.59
N HIS A 100 5.83 1.19 5.87
CA HIS A 100 6.90 1.34 6.84
C HIS A 100 7.63 0.00 7.04
N ILE A 101 8.95 0.05 6.94
CA ILE A 101 9.88 -1.02 7.27
C ILE A 101 10.87 -0.49 8.30
N GLN A 102 11.06 -1.19 9.42
CA GLN A 102 12.12 -0.88 10.37
C GLN A 102 13.49 -0.93 9.65
N PRO A 103 14.34 0.12 9.79
CA PRO A 103 15.60 0.21 9.04
C PRO A 103 16.46 -1.05 9.12
N GLU A 104 16.58 -1.63 10.31
CA GLU A 104 17.34 -2.86 10.59
C GLU A 104 16.81 -4.11 9.86
N ASN A 105 15.55 -4.09 9.41
CA ASN A 105 14.90 -5.20 8.71
C ASN A 105 14.78 -4.95 7.19
N ARG A 106 15.33 -3.84 6.66
CA ARG A 106 15.16 -3.45 5.25
C ARG A 106 15.74 -4.48 4.28
N ALA A 107 16.97 -4.95 4.51
CA ALA A 107 17.62 -5.92 3.64
C ALA A 107 16.85 -7.26 3.61
N GLU A 108 16.44 -7.76 4.78
CA GLU A 108 15.65 -9.00 4.87
C GLU A 108 14.28 -8.84 4.19
N PHE A 109 13.64 -7.67 4.33
CA PHE A 109 12.38 -7.37 3.65
C PHE A 109 12.52 -7.48 2.13
N GLU A 110 13.54 -6.86 1.55
CA GLU A 110 13.75 -6.87 0.09
C GLU A 110 14.03 -8.28 -0.44
N GLU A 111 14.88 -9.04 0.25
CA GLU A 111 15.15 -10.44 -0.09
C GLU A 111 13.86 -11.29 -0.07
N LYS A 112 13.06 -11.14 0.99
CA LYS A 112 11.80 -11.88 1.12
C LYS A 112 10.74 -11.40 0.14
N LEU A 113 10.68 -10.10 -0.16
CA LEU A 113 9.73 -9.54 -1.11
C LEU A 113 9.92 -10.17 -2.49
N VAL A 114 11.16 -10.32 -2.96
CA VAL A 114 11.47 -11.03 -4.20
C VAL A 114 10.90 -12.45 -4.18
N ARG A 115 11.14 -13.21 -3.09
CA ARG A 115 10.60 -14.58 -2.93
C ARG A 115 9.07 -14.61 -2.89
N TRP A 116 8.45 -13.63 -2.25
CA TRP A 116 6.99 -13.52 -2.17
C TRP A 116 6.37 -13.19 -3.52
N VAL A 117 6.99 -12.30 -4.31
CA VAL A 117 6.56 -11.95 -5.66
C VAL A 117 6.68 -13.15 -6.60
N ARG A 118 7.79 -13.91 -6.53
CA ARG A 118 7.93 -15.18 -7.26
C ARG A 118 6.82 -16.17 -6.92
N SER A 119 6.59 -16.41 -5.62
CA SER A 119 5.53 -17.30 -5.15
C SER A 119 4.13 -16.82 -5.56
N MET A 120 3.93 -15.52 -5.61
CA MET A 120 2.68 -14.89 -6.03
C MET A 120 2.41 -15.11 -7.53
N ALA A 121 3.47 -15.13 -8.35
CA ALA A 121 3.43 -15.36 -9.79
C ALA A 121 3.52 -16.86 -10.19
N GLY A 122 3.52 -17.79 -9.23
CA GLY A 122 3.69 -19.22 -9.51
C GLY A 122 5.07 -19.61 -10.04
N MET A 123 6.07 -18.72 -9.89
CA MET A 123 7.42 -18.93 -10.39
C MET A 123 8.25 -19.81 -9.45
N LYS A 124 9.21 -20.56 -10.02
CA LYS A 124 10.23 -21.27 -9.24
C LYS A 124 11.05 -20.28 -8.42
N LEU A 125 11.50 -20.68 -7.23
CA LEU A 125 12.24 -19.80 -6.32
C LEU A 125 13.57 -19.31 -6.91
N SER A 126 14.20 -20.13 -7.76
CA SER A 126 15.44 -19.82 -8.47
C SER A 126 15.26 -19.02 -9.76
N ALA A 127 14.03 -18.89 -10.27
CA ALA A 127 13.79 -18.15 -11.52
C ALA A 127 14.00 -16.65 -11.30
N PRO A 128 14.70 -15.94 -12.20
CA PRO A 128 14.80 -14.49 -12.13
C PRO A 128 13.41 -13.87 -12.28
N LEU A 129 13.17 -12.72 -11.64
CA LEU A 129 11.99 -11.93 -11.94
C LEU A 129 12.21 -11.26 -13.31
N PRO A 130 11.16 -11.07 -14.13
CA PRO A 130 11.28 -10.28 -15.34
C PRO A 130 11.73 -8.85 -15.01
N ASP A 131 12.53 -8.26 -15.89
CA ASP A 131 13.03 -6.90 -15.72
C ASP A 131 11.87 -5.91 -15.58
N GLY A 132 11.93 -5.06 -14.55
CA GLY A 132 10.88 -4.09 -14.24
C GLY A 132 9.64 -4.65 -13.54
N ALA A 133 9.54 -5.96 -13.30
CA ALA A 133 8.38 -6.55 -12.61
C ALA A 133 8.26 -6.13 -11.14
N LEU A 134 9.38 -5.77 -10.51
CA LEU A 134 9.46 -5.32 -9.12
C LEU A 134 10.41 -4.15 -9.01
N HIS A 135 9.94 -3.05 -8.44
CA HIS A 135 10.78 -1.90 -8.10
C HIS A 135 10.56 -1.52 -6.64
N VAL A 136 11.65 -1.36 -5.90
CA VAL A 136 11.64 -0.94 -4.49
C VAL A 136 12.46 0.33 -4.38
N THR A 137 11.89 1.37 -3.77
CA THR A 137 12.56 2.65 -3.56
C THR A 137 12.26 3.18 -2.17
N ASP A 138 13.06 4.14 -1.74
CA ASP A 138 12.75 4.90 -0.55
C ASP A 138 11.57 5.83 -0.78
N ALA A 139 10.79 6.05 0.28
CA ALA A 139 9.67 6.98 0.27
C ALA A 139 10.14 8.37 0.74
N HIS A 140 10.97 9.06 -0.04
CA HIS A 140 11.52 10.38 0.33
C HIS A 140 10.43 11.45 0.52
N ASN A 141 9.31 11.36 -0.22
CA ASN A 141 8.15 12.24 -0.07
C ASN A 141 6.83 11.45 -0.01
N PRO A 142 6.48 10.86 1.15
CA PRO A 142 5.25 10.07 1.30
C PRO A 142 3.97 10.90 1.08
N GLU A 143 4.02 12.19 1.41
CA GLU A 143 2.91 13.14 1.25
C GLU A 143 2.63 13.47 -0.22
N GLY A 144 3.68 13.55 -1.06
CA GLY A 144 3.53 13.61 -2.51
C GLY A 144 3.09 12.26 -3.08
N LYS A 145 3.68 11.16 -2.61
CA LYS A 145 3.40 9.82 -3.14
C LYS A 145 1.94 9.41 -2.96
N LYS A 146 1.31 9.72 -1.83
CA LYS A 146 -0.13 9.44 -1.62
C LYS A 146 -1.02 10.19 -2.62
N LEU A 147 -0.65 11.40 -3.06
CA LEU A 147 -1.42 12.17 -4.05
C LEU A 147 -1.31 11.50 -5.41
N TYR A 148 -0.10 11.08 -5.79
CA TYR A 148 0.13 10.29 -6.99
C TYR A 148 -0.71 8.99 -6.98
N MET A 149 -0.71 8.24 -5.87
CA MET A 149 -1.52 7.02 -5.72
C MET A 149 -3.03 7.30 -5.73
N ALA A 150 -3.46 8.53 -5.45
CA ALA A 150 -4.85 8.92 -5.38
C ALA A 150 -5.41 9.48 -6.70
N LYS A 151 -4.58 9.63 -7.75
CA LYS A 151 -5.00 10.22 -9.05
C LYS A 151 -6.18 9.48 -9.69
N GLY A 152 -6.29 8.17 -9.46
CA GLY A 152 -7.42 7.34 -9.91
C GLY A 152 -8.72 7.51 -9.10
N ILE A 153 -8.85 8.55 -8.28
CA ILE A 153 -10.08 8.88 -7.54
C ILE A 153 -11.28 9.02 -8.47
N ASP A 154 -12.48 8.70 -7.99
CA ASP A 154 -13.73 9.06 -8.66
C ASP A 154 -13.75 10.57 -9.02
N PRO A 155 -13.94 10.92 -10.31
CA PRO A 155 -13.97 12.31 -10.78
C PRO A 155 -14.90 13.22 -9.98
N PHE A 156 -16.04 12.69 -9.52
CA PHE A 156 -17.01 13.46 -8.73
C PHE A 156 -16.38 13.99 -7.42
N TYR A 157 -15.47 13.22 -6.82
CA TYR A 157 -14.81 13.60 -5.56
C TYR A 157 -13.43 14.25 -5.76
N ALA A 158 -12.87 14.26 -6.97
CA ALA A 158 -11.53 14.78 -7.26
C ALA A 158 -11.32 16.23 -6.75
N ARG A 159 -12.30 17.10 -7.04
CA ARG A 159 -12.29 18.52 -6.62
C ARG A 159 -12.28 18.68 -5.11
N LEU A 160 -13.06 17.87 -4.38
CA LEU A 160 -13.15 17.91 -2.92
C LEU A 160 -11.78 17.65 -2.26
N PHE A 161 -10.99 16.75 -2.84
CA PHE A 161 -9.68 16.38 -2.31
C PHE A 161 -8.51 17.13 -2.96
N ARG A 162 -8.78 18.06 -3.90
CA ARG A 162 -7.77 18.81 -4.67
C ARG A 162 -6.79 17.87 -5.40
N ILE A 163 -7.32 16.82 -6.01
CA ILE A 163 -6.57 15.84 -6.79
C ILE A 163 -6.93 16.03 -8.26
N THR A 164 -5.91 16.10 -9.12
CA THR A 164 -6.11 15.99 -10.57
C THR A 164 -6.45 14.54 -10.91
N HIS A 165 -7.68 14.32 -11.38
CA HIS A 165 -8.12 12.98 -11.77
C HIS A 165 -7.36 12.50 -13.01
N VAL A 166 -6.93 11.24 -12.99
CA VAL A 166 -6.38 10.53 -14.14
C VAL A 166 -7.08 9.17 -14.23
N PRO A 167 -7.59 8.77 -15.42
CA PRO A 167 -8.18 7.45 -15.61
C PRO A 167 -7.24 6.32 -15.20
N GLY A 168 -7.69 5.48 -14.26
CA GLY A 168 -6.88 4.40 -13.68
C GLY A 168 -7.14 3.02 -14.29
N GLY A 169 -7.84 2.94 -15.43
CA GLY A 169 -8.25 1.68 -16.09
C GLY A 169 -9.31 0.87 -15.34
N ILE A 170 -9.55 -0.37 -15.75
CA ILE A 170 -10.48 -1.29 -15.08
C ILE A 170 -9.70 -2.15 -14.09
N VAL A 171 -10.16 -2.21 -12.83
CA VAL A 171 -9.57 -3.08 -11.82
C VAL A 171 -10.65 -4.00 -11.26
N PHE A 172 -10.39 -5.30 -11.32
CA PHE A 172 -11.23 -6.33 -10.73
C PHE A 172 -10.91 -6.50 -9.25
N GLY A 173 -11.95 -6.55 -8.43
CA GLY A 173 -11.84 -6.70 -7.00
C GLY A 173 -11.50 -5.39 -6.30
N ARG A 174 -10.64 -5.44 -5.28
CA ARG A 174 -10.36 -4.27 -4.44
C ARG A 174 -9.23 -3.47 -5.05
N ARG A 175 -9.53 -2.27 -5.53
CA ARG A 175 -8.55 -1.33 -6.11
C ARG A 175 -7.58 -0.72 -5.11
N ALA A 176 -8.02 -0.43 -3.89
CA ALA A 176 -7.18 0.27 -2.92
C ALA A 176 -7.40 -0.23 -1.49
N GLY A 177 -6.37 -0.09 -0.65
CA GLY A 177 -6.45 -0.48 0.73
C GLY A 177 -5.40 0.16 1.63
N THR A 178 -5.65 0.05 2.92
CA THR A 178 -4.75 0.47 4.00
C THR A 178 -4.72 -0.61 5.06
N ALA A 179 -3.63 -0.68 5.80
CA ALA A 179 -3.55 -1.48 7.01
C ALA A 179 -4.57 -1.04 8.05
N ARG A 180 -4.97 -1.96 8.93
CA ARG A 180 -5.85 -1.64 10.07
C ARG A 180 -5.25 -0.56 10.98
N ALA A 181 -3.93 -0.56 11.14
CA ALA A 181 -3.19 0.46 11.90
C ALA A 181 -3.32 1.88 11.34
N LEU A 182 -3.82 2.04 10.10
CA LEU A 182 -4.05 3.32 9.44
C LEU A 182 -5.54 3.60 9.19
N GLY A 183 -6.42 2.77 9.77
CA GLY A 183 -7.85 2.85 9.57
C GLY A 183 -8.52 4.05 10.28
N PRO A 184 -9.81 4.29 10.00
CA PRO A 184 -10.58 5.38 10.62
C PRO A 184 -10.59 5.38 12.15
N SER A 185 -10.54 4.21 12.79
CA SER A 185 -10.47 4.10 14.24
C SER A 185 -9.17 4.68 14.81
N VAL A 186 -8.11 4.74 14.01
CA VAL A 186 -6.80 5.29 14.42
C VAL A 186 -6.68 6.76 14.02
N TRP A 187 -6.94 7.10 12.76
CA TRP A 187 -6.67 8.46 12.28
C TRP A 187 -7.69 9.50 12.78
N LYS A 188 -8.95 9.12 13.01
CA LYS A 188 -9.98 10.09 13.46
C LYS A 188 -9.67 10.66 14.85
N PRO A 189 -9.35 9.86 15.87
CA PRO A 189 -8.90 10.38 17.17
C PRO A 189 -7.65 11.25 17.06
N LEU A 190 -6.63 10.81 16.31
CA LEU A 190 -5.40 11.58 16.11
C LEU A 190 -5.66 12.95 15.47
N LYS A 191 -6.52 12.99 14.44
CA LYS A 191 -6.94 14.24 13.80
C LYS A 191 -7.67 15.15 14.78
N ARG A 192 -8.57 14.60 15.61
CA ARG A 192 -9.29 15.37 16.63
C ARG A 192 -8.33 15.99 17.65
N GLY A 193 -7.38 15.20 18.16
CA GLY A 193 -6.35 15.69 19.09
C GLY A 193 -5.46 16.77 18.47
N TYR A 194 -5.05 16.59 17.21
CA TYR A 194 -4.32 17.63 16.47
C TYR A 194 -5.10 18.94 16.35
N LEU A 195 -6.38 18.89 15.96
CA LEU A 195 -7.21 20.08 15.83
C LEU A 195 -7.45 20.78 17.17
N ALA A 196 -7.60 20.01 18.27
CA ALA A 196 -7.73 20.57 19.61
C ALA A 196 -6.46 21.33 20.03
N ARG A 197 -5.28 20.73 19.83
CA ARG A 197 -3.99 21.41 20.12
C ARG A 197 -3.79 22.67 19.28
N LYS A 198 -4.14 22.61 17.99
CA LYS A 198 -4.06 23.78 17.10
C LYS A 198 -4.96 24.93 17.56
N ARG A 199 -6.18 24.63 18.01
CA ARG A 199 -7.09 25.62 18.59
C ARG A 199 -6.56 26.23 19.89
N ALA A 200 -5.77 25.47 20.64
CA ALA A 200 -5.11 25.91 21.87
C ALA A 200 -3.76 26.63 21.63
N GLY A 201 -3.32 26.82 20.38
CA GLY A 201 -2.05 27.46 20.05
C GLY A 201 -0.80 26.64 20.38
N LEU A 202 -0.94 25.32 20.58
CA LEU A 202 0.15 24.42 20.99
C LEU A 202 0.91 23.80 19.79
N VAL A 203 0.41 24.00 18.57
CA VAL A 203 0.98 23.56 17.28
C VAL A 203 0.41 24.38 16.14
#